data_AF-W1WJG5-F1
#
_entry.id   AF-W1WJG5-F1
#
_cell.length_a   1.000
_cell.length_b   1.000
_cell.length_c   1.000
_cell.angle_alpha   90.00
_cell.angle_beta   90.00
_cell.angle_gamma   90.00
#
_symmetry.space_group_name_H-M   'P 1'
#
loop_
_entity.id
_entity.type
_entity.pdbx_description
1 polymer ?
#
loop_
_entity_poly.entity_id
_entity_poly.type
_entity_poly.pdbx_seq_one_letter_code
_entity_poly.pdbx_strand_id
1 'polypeptide(L)'
;MELLKQRIREEGIVLNNRVLKVDGFLNHQIDPQLFKAIGKEIADRYRDAGVQRIVTIEASGIALALMAALELDVPLVFARKKKSILMVDDVYHSVVYSYTKEENYDITISKKFLPAGEKVLIIDDFLASGEAAMGLAK
;
A
#
# COMPACT_ATOMS: atom_id res chain seq x y z
N MET A 1 -13.58 -1.74 -10.05
CA MET A 1 -14.64 -2.13 -9.09
C MET A 1 -15.73 -1.06 -9.06
N GLU A 2 -16.99 -1.41 -9.37
CA GLU A 2 -18.12 -0.45 -9.37
C GLU A 2 -18.48 0.03 -7.96
N LEU A 3 -18.43 -0.86 -6.96
CA LEU A 3 -18.63 -0.49 -5.56
C LEU A 3 -17.69 0.66 -5.13
N LEU A 4 -16.39 0.53 -5.40
CA LEU A 4 -15.42 1.60 -5.09
C LEU A 4 -15.72 2.91 -5.84
N LYS A 5 -16.08 2.84 -7.13
CA LYS A 5 -16.45 4.04 -7.90
C LYS A 5 -17.67 4.73 -7.30
N GLN A 6 -18.66 3.95 -6.85
CA GLN A 6 -19.85 4.49 -6.20
C GLN A 6 -19.49 5.18 -4.88
N ARG A 7 -18.72 4.53 -4.00
CA ARG A 7 -18.24 5.14 -2.74
C ARG A 7 -17.50 6.47 -3.00
N ILE A 8 -16.64 6.51 -4.02
CA ILE A 8 -15.93 7.75 -4.42
C ILE A 8 -16.90 8.84 -4.90
N ARG A 9 -17.94 8.51 -5.69
CA ARG A 9 -18.90 9.51 -6.20
C ARG A 9 -19.80 10.06 -5.09
N GLU A 10 -20.15 9.24 -4.10
CA GLU A 10 -21.08 9.60 -3.03
C GLU A 10 -20.38 10.34 -1.87
N GLU A 11 -19.16 9.93 -1.51
CA GLU A 11 -18.48 10.43 -0.31
C GLU A 11 -17.14 11.12 -0.60
N GLY A 12 -16.65 11.07 -1.85
CA GLY A 12 -15.40 11.71 -2.24
C GLY A 12 -15.52 13.23 -2.31
N ILE A 13 -14.59 13.93 -1.67
CA ILE A 13 -14.52 15.40 -1.69
C ILE A 13 -13.32 15.83 -2.51
N VAL A 14 -13.54 16.65 -3.55
CA VAL A 14 -12.45 17.21 -4.35
C VAL A 14 -11.96 18.53 -3.73
N LEU A 15 -10.68 18.57 -3.36
CA LEU A 15 -10.01 19.75 -2.81
C LEU A 15 -9.07 20.35 -3.86
N ASN A 16 -9.17 21.67 -4.05
CA ASN A 16 -8.29 22.46 -4.94
C ASN A 16 -8.12 21.87 -6.36
N ASN A 17 -9.13 21.15 -6.87
CA ASN A 17 -9.13 20.43 -8.15
C ASN A 17 -7.92 19.49 -8.37
N ARG A 18 -7.29 19.03 -7.28
CA ARG A 18 -6.07 18.20 -7.34
C ARG A 18 -6.08 17.03 -6.38
N VAL A 19 -6.80 17.14 -5.25
CA VAL A 19 -6.78 16.13 -4.19
C VAL A 19 -8.16 15.54 -4.01
N LEU A 20 -8.27 14.21 -4.06
CA LEU A 20 -9.47 13.48 -3.72
C LEU A 20 -9.39 13.03 -2.26
N LYS A 21 -10.23 13.61 -1.40
CA LYS A 21 -10.35 13.24 0.01
C LYS A 21 -11.43 12.16 0.17
N VAL A 22 -11.06 11.02 0.75
CA VAL A 22 -11.90 9.81 0.94
C VAL A 22 -11.75 9.24 2.36
N ASP A 23 -11.61 10.15 3.33
CA ASP A 23 -11.37 9.80 4.74
C ASP A 23 -12.52 8.99 5.37
N GLY A 24 -13.73 9.07 4.82
CA GLY A 24 -14.91 8.34 5.33
C GLY A 24 -14.86 6.82 5.13
N PHE A 25 -13.99 6.32 4.24
CA PHE A 25 -13.96 4.89 3.93
C PHE A 25 -12.59 4.29 3.60
N LEU A 26 -11.55 5.11 3.36
CA LEU A 26 -10.22 4.63 2.97
C LEU A 26 -9.10 5.11 3.91
N ASN A 27 -8.91 6.43 4.05
CA ASN A 27 -7.67 6.99 4.60
C ASN A 27 -7.68 7.28 6.11
N HIS A 28 -8.85 7.33 6.75
CA HIS A 28 -8.96 7.59 8.20
C HIS A 28 -9.96 6.64 8.85
N GLN A 29 -11.21 6.70 8.41
CA GLN A 29 -12.18 5.65 8.63
C GLN A 29 -12.03 4.63 7.50
N ILE A 30 -12.04 3.34 7.86
CA ILE A 30 -11.96 2.23 6.92
C ILE A 30 -13.35 1.59 6.85
N ASP A 31 -13.83 1.33 5.63
CA ASP A 31 -14.96 0.44 5.39
C ASP A 31 -14.44 -0.98 5.17
N PRO A 32 -14.57 -1.90 6.16
CA PRO A 32 -13.98 -3.22 6.06
C PRO A 32 -14.61 -4.07 4.94
N GLN A 33 -15.89 -3.85 4.60
CA GLN A 33 -16.56 -4.61 3.53
C GLN A 33 -16.06 -4.18 2.16
N LEU A 34 -15.85 -2.87 1.96
CA LEU A 34 -15.20 -2.35 0.77
C LEU A 34 -13.77 -2.90 0.64
N PHE A 35 -13.00 -2.89 1.73
CA PHE A 35 -11.62 -3.39 1.72
C PHE A 35 -11.54 -4.88 1.39
N LYS A 36 -12.46 -5.68 1.94
CA LYS A 36 -12.59 -7.10 1.60
C LYS A 36 -12.88 -7.28 0.10
N ALA A 37 -13.81 -6.51 -0.45
CA ALA A 37 -14.15 -6.59 -1.87
C ALA A 37 -12.96 -6.18 -2.77
N ILE A 38 -12.19 -5.15 -2.40
CA ILE A 38 -11.00 -4.74 -3.14
C ILE A 38 -9.89 -5.79 -3.01
N GLY A 39 -9.64 -6.31 -1.81
CA GLY A 39 -8.65 -7.36 -1.58
C GLY A 39 -8.92 -8.60 -2.40
N LYS A 40 -10.19 -9.04 -2.45
CA LYS A 40 -10.63 -10.14 -3.32
C LYS A 40 -10.39 -9.85 -4.80
N GLU A 41 -10.74 -8.66 -5.27
CA GLU A 41 -10.53 -8.26 -6.67
C GLU A 41 -9.04 -8.25 -7.05
N ILE A 42 -8.17 -7.76 -6.15
CA ILE A 42 -6.72 -7.79 -6.35
C ILE A 42 -6.24 -9.25 -6.41
N ALA A 43 -6.65 -10.08 -5.44
CA ALA A 43 -6.27 -11.48 -5.40
C ALA A 43 -6.70 -12.24 -6.67
N ASP A 44 -7.93 -12.02 -7.14
CA ASP A 44 -8.44 -12.66 -8.35
C ASP A 44 -7.62 -12.29 -9.60
N ARG A 45 -7.11 -11.06 -9.70
CA ARG A 45 -6.24 -10.62 -10.82
C ARG A 45 -4.84 -11.24 -10.79
N TYR A 46 -4.33 -11.53 -9.59
CA TYR A 46 -2.96 -12.02 -9.39
C TYR A 46 -2.87 -13.48 -8.94
N ARG A 47 -4.00 -14.19 -8.92
CA ARG A 47 -4.11 -15.58 -8.44
C ARG A 47 -3.12 -16.51 -9.13
N ASP A 48 -3.03 -16.39 -10.46
CA ASP A 48 -2.15 -17.22 -11.29
C ASP A 48 -0.77 -16.58 -11.51
N ALA A 49 -0.50 -15.43 -10.88
CA ALA A 49 0.78 -14.76 -11.01
C ALA A 49 1.87 -15.39 -10.14
N GLY A 50 1.57 -16.34 -9.24
CA GLY A 50 2.57 -16.95 -8.36
C GLY A 50 3.19 -15.96 -7.38
N VAL A 51 2.37 -15.04 -6.84
CA VAL A 51 2.79 -14.10 -5.80
C VAL A 51 3.21 -14.90 -4.55
N GLN A 52 4.35 -14.54 -3.96
CA GLN A 52 4.88 -15.18 -2.76
C GLN A 52 4.88 -14.25 -1.54
N ARG A 53 4.81 -12.93 -1.78
CA ARG A 53 4.70 -11.90 -0.73
C ARG A 53 4.01 -10.66 -1.26
N ILE A 54 3.25 -10.00 -0.39
CA ILE A 54 2.80 -8.63 -0.64
C ILE A 54 3.69 -7.63 0.11
N VAL A 55 4.04 -6.55 -0.57
CA VAL A 55 4.73 -5.38 -0.01
C VAL A 55 3.79 -4.17 -0.09
N THR A 56 3.73 -3.39 0.98
CA THR A 56 3.02 -2.10 1.03
C THR A 56 3.86 -1.08 1.80
N ILE A 57 3.37 0.15 1.92
CA ILE A 57 3.90 1.16 2.84
C ILE A 57 2.87 1.56 3.89
N GLU A 58 3.32 1.97 5.08
CA GLU A 58 2.43 2.45 6.13
C GLU A 58 1.82 3.85 5.83
N ALA A 59 0.60 4.15 6.28
CA ALA A 59 -0.30 3.30 7.08
C ALA A 59 -1.49 2.77 6.26
N SER A 60 -2.11 3.60 5.43
CA SER A 60 -3.37 3.28 4.72
C SER A 60 -3.28 2.02 3.85
N GLY A 61 -2.18 1.82 3.14
CA GLY A 61 -1.96 0.64 2.30
C GLY A 61 -2.01 -0.68 3.08
N ILE A 62 -1.72 -0.68 4.40
CA ILE A 62 -1.67 -1.90 5.23
C ILE A 62 -3.00 -2.64 5.22
N ALA A 63 -4.11 -1.94 5.50
CA ALA A 63 -5.40 -2.59 5.61
C ALA A 63 -5.87 -3.17 4.26
N LEU A 64 -5.56 -2.48 3.16
CA LEU A 64 -5.88 -2.94 1.82
C LEU A 64 -5.04 -4.17 1.42
N ALA A 65 -3.73 -4.06 1.64
CA ALA A 65 -2.76 -5.11 1.37
C ALA A 65 -3.03 -6.37 2.21
N LEU A 66 -3.48 -6.20 3.46
CA LEU A 66 -3.86 -7.31 4.33
C LEU A 66 -5.03 -8.12 3.76
N MET A 67 -6.05 -7.44 3.22
CA MET A 67 -7.19 -8.16 2.62
C MET A 67 -6.76 -8.96 1.39
N ALA A 68 -5.88 -8.41 0.55
CA ALA A 68 -5.34 -9.15 -0.59
C ALA A 68 -4.42 -10.30 -0.15
N ALA A 69 -3.62 -10.10 0.90
CA ALA A 69 -2.74 -11.12 1.47
C ALA A 69 -3.50 -12.30 2.06
N LEU A 70 -4.63 -12.04 2.73
CA LEU A 70 -5.52 -13.10 3.22
C LEU A 70 -6.13 -13.92 2.08
N GLU A 71 -6.55 -13.27 0.99
CA GLU A 71 -7.17 -13.95 -0.16
C GLU A 71 -6.17 -14.71 -1.04
N LEU A 72 -4.92 -14.25 -1.11
CA LEU A 72 -3.82 -14.93 -1.81
C LEU A 72 -3.06 -15.95 -0.94
N ASP A 73 -3.34 -15.99 0.37
CA ASP A 73 -2.63 -16.82 1.36
C ASP A 73 -1.11 -16.63 1.35
N VAL A 74 -0.67 -15.37 1.37
CA VAL A 74 0.75 -14.99 1.35
C VAL A 74 1.08 -14.01 2.48
N PRO A 75 2.34 -13.99 2.98
CA PRO A 75 2.75 -13.00 3.97
C PRO A 75 2.67 -11.57 3.43
N LEU A 76 2.44 -10.62 4.33
CA LEU A 76 2.50 -9.18 4.11
C LEU A 76 3.69 -8.58 4.86
N VAL A 77 4.48 -7.75 4.18
CA VAL A 77 5.45 -6.85 4.82
C VAL A 77 5.15 -5.41 4.44
N PHE A 78 5.29 -4.48 5.38
CA PHE A 78 5.09 -3.05 5.12
C PHE A 78 6.34 -2.25 5.41
N ALA A 79 6.67 -1.33 4.51
CA ALA A 79 7.73 -0.36 4.69
C ALA A 79 7.33 0.67 5.75
N ARG A 80 8.31 1.08 6.57
CA ARG A 80 8.15 2.11 7.59
C ARG A 80 8.74 3.43 7.13
N LYS A 81 8.05 4.54 7.41
CA LYS A 81 8.47 5.92 7.08
C LYS A 81 9.41 6.53 8.12
N LYS A 82 9.61 5.84 9.25
CA LYS A 82 10.50 6.27 10.33
C LYS A 82 11.45 5.15 10.72
N LYS A 83 12.70 5.52 10.98
CA LYS A 83 13.70 4.60 11.52
C LYS A 83 13.24 4.13 12.90
N SER A 84 12.90 2.83 13.01
CA SER A 84 12.62 2.22 14.31
C SER A 84 13.94 2.01 15.04
N ILE A 85 14.02 2.40 16.32
CA ILE A 85 15.18 2.12 17.19
C ILE A 85 15.49 0.60 17.24
N LEU A 86 14.46 -0.23 17.03
CA LEU A 86 14.54 -1.69 17.06
C LEU A 86 14.98 -2.33 15.71
N MET A 87 15.09 -1.55 14.63
CA MET A 87 15.59 -2.07 13.34
C MET A 87 17.12 -2.01 13.32
N VAL A 88 17.73 -3.12 13.72
CA VAL A 88 19.17 -3.33 13.73
C VAL A 88 19.67 -3.57 12.29
N ASP A 89 20.51 -2.65 11.83
CA ASP A 89 21.49 -2.61 10.72
C ASP A 89 21.25 -3.29 9.35
N ASP A 90 20.40 -4.32 9.18
CA ASP A 90 20.18 -4.98 7.87
C ASP A 90 18.76 -4.73 7.31
N VAL A 91 18.64 -3.59 6.62
CA VAL A 91 17.41 -3.13 5.97
C VAL A 91 17.63 -2.82 4.49
N TYR A 92 16.58 -2.99 3.69
CA TYR A 92 16.41 -2.23 2.46
C TYR A 92 15.99 -0.81 2.84
N HIS A 93 16.59 0.17 2.16
CA HIS A 93 16.36 1.60 2.38
C HIS A 93 16.18 2.30 1.05
N SER A 94 15.22 3.22 0.99
CA SER A 94 14.97 4.07 -0.16
C SER A 94 14.47 5.44 0.32
N VAL A 95 14.71 6.47 -0.48
CA VAL A 95 14.22 7.84 -0.23
C VAL A 95 13.10 8.13 -1.22
N VAL A 96 11.96 8.58 -0.71
CA VAL A 96 10.75 8.87 -1.49
C VAL A 96 10.40 10.34 -1.33
N TYR A 97 10.11 11.01 -2.44
CA TYR A 97 9.65 12.41 -2.44
C TYR A 97 8.12 12.49 -2.33
N SER A 98 7.62 13.24 -1.35
CA SER A 98 6.20 13.53 -1.18
C SER A 98 5.85 14.87 -1.83
N TYR A 99 5.10 14.86 -2.92
CA TYR A 99 4.62 16.09 -3.56
C TYR A 99 3.57 16.83 -2.73
N THR A 100 2.80 16.13 -1.90
CA THR A 100 1.77 16.75 -1.07
C THR A 100 2.34 17.43 0.17
N LYS A 101 3.54 17.05 0.59
CA LYS A 101 4.27 17.64 1.72
C LYS A 101 5.53 18.41 1.31
N GLU A 102 5.89 18.34 0.04
CA GLU A 102 7.10 18.90 -0.55
C GLU A 102 8.40 18.48 0.18
N GLU A 103 8.43 17.27 0.73
CA GLU A 103 9.55 16.75 1.53
C GLU A 103 9.97 15.34 1.12
N ASN A 104 11.24 15.01 1.34
CA ASN A 104 11.73 13.64 1.25
C ASN A 104 11.47 12.90 2.57
N TYR A 105 11.15 11.62 2.49
CA TYR A 105 11.13 10.73 3.64
C TYR A 105 11.79 9.39 3.32
N ASP A 106 12.42 8.82 4.35
CA ASP A 106 13.03 7.50 4.26
C ASP A 106 11.97 6.41 4.38
N ILE A 107 12.13 5.35 3.60
CA ILE A 107 11.37 4.11 3.77
C ILE A 107 12.31 2.95 4.01
N THR A 108 11.94 2.07 4.94
CA THR A 108 12.75 0.90 5.28
C THR A 108 11.94 -0.39 5.41
N ILE A 109 12.54 -1.49 4.98
CA ILE A 109 12.06 -2.87 5.16
C ILE A 109 13.22 -3.72 5.68
N SER A 110 13.02 -4.51 6.73
CA SER A 110 14.07 -5.44 7.17
C SER A 110 14.27 -6.55 6.14
N LYS A 111 15.53 -6.78 5.71
CA LYS A 111 15.84 -7.80 4.68
C LYS A 111 15.41 -9.20 5.07
N LYS A 112 15.34 -9.48 6.37
CA LYS A 112 14.81 -10.73 6.94
C LYS A 112 13.41 -11.09 6.42
N PHE A 113 12.57 -10.09 6.12
CA PHE A 113 11.19 -10.29 5.66
C PHE A 113 11.03 -10.15 4.15
N LEU A 114 12.13 -9.99 3.41
CA LEU A 114 12.13 -9.85 1.96
C LEU A 114 13.37 -10.53 1.33
N PRO A 115 13.51 -11.87 1.45
CA PRO A 115 14.61 -12.60 0.83
C PRO A 115 14.64 -12.45 -0.70
N ALA A 116 15.83 -12.60 -1.27
CA ALA A 116 16.06 -12.51 -2.70
C ALA A 116 15.34 -13.63 -3.48
N GLY A 117 14.93 -13.31 -4.72
CA GLY A 117 14.34 -14.27 -5.65
C GLY A 117 12.83 -14.48 -5.51
N GLU A 118 12.19 -13.86 -4.53
CA GLU A 118 10.74 -13.95 -4.38
C GLU A 118 9.96 -13.07 -5.36
N LYS A 119 8.80 -13.56 -5.79
CA LYS A 119 7.85 -12.79 -6.58
C LYS A 119 6.92 -11.97 -5.70
N VAL A 120 7.12 -10.65 -5.74
CA VAL A 120 6.44 -9.69 -4.87
C VAL A 120 5.31 -8.98 -5.62
N LEU A 121 4.17 -8.80 -4.94
CA LEU A 121 3.10 -7.90 -5.35
C LEU A 121 3.12 -6.63 -4.48
N ILE A 122 3.29 -5.46 -5.09
CA ILE A 122 3.21 -4.18 -4.38
C ILE A 122 1.76 -3.70 -4.40
N ILE A 123 1.22 -3.37 -3.23
CA ILE A 123 -0.12 -2.80 -3.05
C ILE A 123 0.01 -1.47 -2.31
N ASP A 124 -0.71 -0.45 -2.76
CA ASP A 124 -0.82 0.84 -2.08
C ASP A 124 -2.24 1.41 -2.25
N ASP A 125 -2.61 2.39 -1.42
CA ASP A 125 -3.94 3.01 -1.43
C ASP A 125 -4.14 3.98 -2.60
N PHE A 126 -3.11 4.76 -2.94
CA PHE A 126 -3.12 5.74 -4.03
C PHE A 126 -1.89 5.62 -4.93
N LEU A 127 -2.12 5.75 -6.24
CA LEU A 127 -1.07 5.98 -7.22
C LEU A 127 -1.20 7.40 -7.79
N ALA A 128 -0.35 8.31 -7.34
CA ALA A 128 -0.28 9.70 -7.81
C ALA A 128 0.99 9.93 -8.66
N SER A 129 2.06 10.48 -8.07
CA SER A 129 3.35 10.65 -8.75
C SER A 129 4.11 9.33 -8.95
N GLY A 130 3.75 8.28 -8.20
CA GLY A 130 4.40 6.96 -8.28
C GLY A 130 5.70 6.82 -7.48
N GLU A 131 6.17 7.88 -6.83
CA GLU A 131 7.44 7.88 -6.07
C GLU A 131 7.49 6.78 -4.99
N ALA A 132 6.39 6.56 -4.26
CA ALA A 132 6.32 5.52 -3.24
C ALA A 132 6.41 4.11 -3.85
N ALA A 133 5.67 3.85 -4.93
CA ALA A 133 5.71 2.58 -5.64
C ALA A 133 7.11 2.31 -6.21
N MET A 134 7.77 3.33 -6.76
CA MET A 134 9.15 3.23 -7.25
C MET A 134 10.14 3.00 -6.10
N GLY A 135 9.91 3.63 -4.95
CA GLY A 135 10.71 3.41 -3.75
C GLY A 135 10.65 1.97 -3.25
N LEU A 136 9.47 1.34 -3.32
CA LEU A 136 9.26 -0.06 -2.93
C LEU A 136 9.79 -1.09 -3.95
N ALA A 137 9.94 -0.70 -5.21
CA ALA A 137 10.38 -1.59 -6.29
C ALA A 137 11.91 -1.66 -6.45
N LYS A 138 12.67 -0.82 -5.72
CA LYS A 138 14.13 -0.79 -5.70
C LYS A 138 14.70 -1.78 -4.69
#